data_AF-A0A7X6Y2F7-F1
#
_entry.id   AF-A0A7X6Y2F7-F1
#
_cell.length_a   1.000
_cell.length_b   1.000
_cell.length_c   1.000
_cell.angle_alpha   90.00
_cell.angle_beta   90.00
_cell.angle_gamma   90.00
#
_symmetry.space_group_name_H-M   'P 1'
#
loop_
_entity.id
_entity.type
_entity.pdbx_description
1 polymer ?
#
loop_
_entity_poly.entity_id
_entity_poly.type
_entity_poly.pdbx_seq_one_letter_code
_entity_poly.pdbx_strand_id
1 'polypeptide(L)'
;MKNLSILYLSYEDVEKIGLTMKEVIETLEKMFALKGQGKYEMPPKPGIHTRKDAFLHAMPAYIPDMNAAGIKWVGGYPENYKKGLP
;
A
#
# COMPACT_ATOMS: atom_id res chain seq x y z
N MET A 1 -12.06 -8.38 28.59
CA MET A 1 -11.30 -7.84 27.45
C MET A 1 -12.32 -7.40 26.39
N LYS A 2 -12.15 -6.25 25.73
CA LYS A 2 -13.02 -5.90 24.60
C LYS A 2 -12.86 -6.96 23.51
N ASN A 3 -13.96 -7.37 22.87
CA ASN A 3 -13.89 -8.18 21.65
C ASN A 3 -13.20 -7.33 20.58
N LEU A 4 -11.98 -7.73 20.20
CA LEU A 4 -11.24 -7.14 19.10
C LEU A 4 -11.59 -7.91 17.83
N SER A 5 -12.01 -7.19 16.79
CA SER A 5 -12.26 -7.74 15.46
C SER A 5 -11.40 -7.01 14.43
N ILE A 6 -10.94 -7.73 13.41
CA ILE A 6 -10.22 -7.18 12.28
C ILE A 6 -11.21 -7.04 11.11
N LEU A 7 -11.28 -5.86 10.51
CA LEU A 7 -12.01 -5.67 9.26
C LEU A 7 -11.17 -6.26 8.12
N TYR A 8 -11.72 -7.25 7.43
CA TYR A 8 -11.16 -7.80 6.20
C TYR A 8 -11.94 -7.24 5.00
N LEU A 9 -11.23 -6.66 4.04
CA LEU A 9 -11.80 -6.17 2.79
C LEU A 9 -11.17 -6.97 1.64
N SER A 10 -12.02 -7.66 0.87
CA SER A 10 -11.62 -8.30 -0.39
C SER A 10 -11.33 -7.25 -1.47
N TYR A 11 -10.84 -7.70 -2.64
CA TYR A 11 -10.68 -6.82 -3.80
C TYR A 11 -12.02 -6.19 -4.19
N GLU A 12 -13.09 -6.99 -4.24
CA GLU A 12 -14.44 -6.55 -4.57
C GLU A 12 -14.99 -5.56 -3.53
N ASP A 13 -14.66 -5.73 -2.25
CA ASP A 13 -15.06 -4.79 -1.21
C ASP A 13 -14.36 -3.44 -1.37
N VAL A 14 -13.07 -3.45 -1.72
CA VAL A 14 -12.30 -2.23 -2.00
C VAL A 14 -12.83 -1.52 -3.26
N GLU A 15 -13.16 -2.25 -4.32
CA GLU A 15 -13.78 -1.65 -5.51
C GLU A 15 -15.14 -1.02 -5.22
N LYS A 16 -15.97 -1.67 -4.40
CA LYS A 16 -17.31 -1.16 -4.01
C LYS A 16 -17.27 0.14 -3.21
N ILE A 17 -16.14 0.47 -2.58
CA ILE A 17 -15.97 1.78 -1.91
C ILE A 17 -16.15 2.92 -2.92
N GLY A 18 -15.88 2.67 -4.21
CA GLY A 18 -16.09 3.67 -5.26
C GLY A 18 -15.15 4.86 -5.14
N LEU A 19 -13.94 4.64 -4.60
CA LEU A 19 -12.94 5.69 -4.42
C LEU A 19 -12.64 6.36 -5.76
N THR A 20 -12.94 7.64 -5.88
CA THR A 20 -12.78 8.37 -7.12
C THR A 20 -11.31 8.71 -7.36
N MET A 21 -10.92 8.86 -8.63
CA MET A 21 -9.56 9.31 -8.94
C MET A 21 -9.26 10.70 -8.37
N LYS A 22 -10.27 11.56 -8.22
CA LYS A 22 -10.13 12.86 -7.58
C LYS A 22 -9.70 12.72 -6.12
N GLU A 23 -10.40 11.88 -5.34
CA GLU A 23 -10.06 11.64 -3.93
C GLU A 23 -8.67 11.02 -3.76
N VAL A 24 -8.28 10.12 -4.68
CA VAL A 24 -6.91 9.56 -4.70
C VAL A 24 -5.87 10.65 -4.88
N ILE A 25 -6.06 11.54 -5.87
CA ILE A 25 -5.13 12.63 -6.17
C ILE A 25 -5.02 13.58 -4.98
N GLU A 26 -6.16 14.04 -4.43
CA GLU A 26 -6.19 14.95 -3.27
C GLU A 26 -5.51 14.32 -2.03
N THR A 27 -5.73 13.02 -1.81
CA THR A 27 -5.09 12.28 -0.71
C THR A 27 -3.57 12.18 -0.91
N LEU A 28 -3.12 11.89 -2.13
CA LEU A 28 -1.70 11.80 -2.44
C LEU A 28 -1.00 13.16 -2.36
N GLU A 29 -1.65 14.24 -2.81
CA GLU A 29 -1.12 15.59 -2.71
C GLU A 29 -0.85 15.96 -1.24
N LYS A 30 -1.82 15.73 -0.35
CA LYS A 30 -1.65 15.92 1.09
C LYS A 30 -0.50 15.08 1.65
N MET A 31 -0.45 13.80 1.28
CA MET A 31 0.62 12.89 1.73
C MET A 31 2.01 13.38 1.29
N PHE A 32 2.17 13.80 0.03
CA PHE A 32 3.44 14.30 -0.47
C PHE A 32 3.84 15.64 0.16
N ALA A 33 2.89 16.53 0.44
CA ALA A 33 3.17 17.77 1.18
C ALA A 33 3.72 17.46 2.59
N LEU A 34 3.10 16.52 3.31
CA LEU A 34 3.60 16.06 4.62
C LEU A 34 4.96 15.38 4.53
N LYS A 35 5.18 14.59 3.47
CA LYS A 35 6.49 13.99 3.18
C LYS A 35 7.56 15.07 2.97
N GLY A 36 7.26 16.12 2.20
CA GLY A 36 8.16 17.25 1.98
C GLY A 36 8.50 18.03 3.26
N GLN A 37 7.60 18.01 4.25
CA GLN A 37 7.81 18.61 5.57
C GLN A 37 8.53 17.68 6.56
N GLY A 38 8.90 16.46 6.17
CA GLY A 38 9.51 15.48 7.08
C GLY A 38 8.55 14.86 8.10
N LYS A 39 7.23 15.04 7.92
CA LYS A 39 6.18 14.56 8.85
C LYS A 39 5.72 13.15 8.49
N TYR A 40 6.66 12.21 8.45
CA TYR A 40 6.38 10.83 8.08
C TYR A 40 7.43 9.88 8.62
N GLU A 41 7.05 8.61 8.77
CA GLU A 41 7.96 7.49 8.91
C GLU A 41 7.76 6.57 7.70
N MET A 42 8.80 6.40 6.88
CA MET A 42 8.74 5.55 5.68
C MET A 42 10.15 5.00 5.45
N PRO A 43 10.52 3.91 6.14
CA PRO A 43 11.84 3.33 6.01
C PRO A 43 12.07 2.76 4.60
N PRO A 44 13.31 2.41 4.24
CA PRO A 44 13.58 1.67 3.00
C PRO A 44 12.69 0.44 2.88
N LYS A 45 12.30 0.07 1.66
CA LYS A 45 11.50 -1.14 1.39
C LYS A 45 12.38 -2.40 1.48
N PRO A 46 12.34 -3.22 2.55
CA PRO A 46 13.00 -4.52 2.53
C PRO A 46 12.41 -5.39 1.41
N GLY A 47 13.26 -6.19 0.76
CA GLY A 47 12.84 -7.03 -0.34
C GLY A 47 13.70 -8.26 -0.56
N ILE A 48 13.08 -9.29 -1.15
CA ILE A 48 13.75 -10.50 -1.63
C ILE A 48 13.49 -10.69 -3.13
N HIS A 49 14.42 -11.36 -3.81
CA HIS A 49 14.37 -11.61 -5.25
C HIS A 49 14.29 -13.13 -5.48
N THR A 50 13.07 -13.63 -5.68
CA THR A 50 12.80 -15.08 -5.76
C THR A 50 13.17 -15.69 -7.10
N ARG A 51 13.31 -14.85 -8.16
CA ARG A 51 13.69 -15.20 -9.54
C ARG A 51 14.39 -14.00 -10.19
N LYS A 52 14.96 -14.21 -11.38
CA LYS A 52 15.43 -13.11 -12.24
C LYS A 52 14.26 -12.14 -12.50
N ASP A 53 14.53 -10.85 -12.31
CA ASP A 53 13.58 -9.75 -12.52
C ASP A 53 12.29 -9.81 -11.67
N ALA A 54 12.27 -10.60 -10.59
CA ALA A 54 11.13 -10.70 -9.68
C ALA A 54 11.45 -10.11 -8.29
N PHE A 55 10.43 -9.57 -7.63
CA PHE A 55 10.57 -9.03 -6.27
C PHE A 55 9.38 -9.37 -5.38
N LEU A 56 9.63 -9.43 -4.08
CA LEU A 56 8.63 -9.29 -3.02
C LEU A 56 9.12 -8.18 -2.09
N HIS A 57 8.34 -7.11 -1.94
CA HIS A 57 8.67 -5.96 -1.12
C HIS A 57 7.73 -5.80 0.04
N ALA A 58 8.34 -5.40 1.15
CA ALA A 58 7.69 -4.97 2.35
C ALA A 58 7.74 -3.44 2.45
N MET A 59 6.58 -2.76 2.45
CA MET A 59 6.50 -1.30 2.41
C MET A 59 5.70 -0.73 3.60
N PRO A 60 6.29 -0.62 4.81
CA PRO A 60 5.65 0.05 5.95
C PRO A 60 5.73 1.58 5.82
N ALA A 61 4.70 2.27 6.30
CA ALA A 61 4.71 3.72 6.47
C ALA A 61 3.77 4.17 7.60
N TYR A 62 4.08 5.31 8.21
CA TYR A 62 3.22 6.01 9.16
C TYR A 62 3.22 7.51 8.87
N ILE A 63 2.03 8.13 8.85
CA ILE A 63 1.82 9.56 8.65
C ILE A 63 0.95 10.08 9.80
N PRO A 64 1.56 10.71 10.84
CA PRO A 64 0.84 11.15 12.04
C PRO A 64 -0.33 12.10 11.76
N ASP A 65 -0.11 13.13 10.91
CA ASP A 65 -1.11 14.14 10.57
C ASP A 65 -2.31 13.58 9.76
N MET A 66 -2.22 12.32 9.32
CA MET A 66 -3.30 11.57 8.68
C MET A 66 -3.84 10.43 9.56
N ASN A 67 -3.28 10.22 10.75
CA ASN A 67 -3.55 9.08 11.63
C ASN A 67 -3.54 7.73 10.87
N ALA A 68 -2.56 7.57 9.98
CA ALA A 68 -2.50 6.45 9.05
C ALA A 68 -1.18 5.70 9.19
N ALA A 69 -1.22 4.51 9.80
CA ALA A 69 -0.13 3.54 9.83
C ALA A 69 -0.54 2.31 9.05
N GLY A 70 0.33 1.82 8.18
CA GLY A 70 0.00 0.69 7.33
C GLY A 70 1.21 0.05 6.69
N ILE A 71 0.97 -1.10 6.09
CA ILE A 71 2.02 -1.91 5.48
C ILE A 71 1.51 -2.57 4.21
N LYS A 72 2.21 -2.36 3.09
CA LYS A 72 1.86 -2.97 1.80
C LYS A 72 2.87 -4.02 1.42
N TRP A 73 2.45 -5.29 1.42
CA TRP A 73 3.23 -6.39 0.84
C TRP A 73 2.89 -6.47 -0.65
N VAL A 74 3.89 -6.26 -1.50
CA VAL A 74 3.70 -6.22 -2.95
C VAL A 74 4.75 -7.05 -3.66
N GLY A 75 4.31 -7.81 -4.67
CA GLY A 75 5.18 -8.59 -5.53
C GLY A 75 5.14 -8.13 -6.98
N GLY A 76 6.21 -8.40 -7.71
CA GLY A 76 6.26 -8.22 -9.15
C GLY A 76 6.91 -9.42 -9.81
N TYR A 77 6.22 -10.00 -10.80
CA TYR A 77 6.67 -11.14 -11.58
C TYR A 77 6.36 -10.85 -13.06
N PRO A 78 7.35 -10.40 -13.85
CA PRO A 78 7.13 -9.93 -15.22
C PRO A 78 6.43 -10.95 -16.14
N GLU A 79 6.57 -12.24 -15.83
CA GLU A 79 6.04 -13.34 -16.64
C GLU A 79 4.65 -13.84 -16.18
N ASN A 80 3.99 -13.16 -15.25
CA ASN A 80 2.67 -13.58 -14.74
C ASN A 80 1.58 -13.60 -15.81
N TYR A 81 1.63 -12.65 -16.76
CA TYR A 81 0.66 -12.59 -17.85
C TYR A 81 0.63 -13.88 -18.69
N LYS A 82 1.76 -14.59 -18.83
CA LYS A 82 1.82 -15.90 -19.52
C LYS A 82 1.02 -17.00 -18.81
N LYS A 83 0.63 -16.77 -17.56
CA LYS A 83 -0.16 -17.67 -16.72
C LYS A 83 -1.57 -17.15 -16.46
N GLY A 84 -1.99 -16.07 -17.14
CA GLY A 84 -3.26 -15.41 -16.86
C GLY A 84 -3.32 -14.74 -15.48
N LEU A 85 -2.16 -14.42 -14.90
CA LEU A 85 -2.05 -13.71 -13.63
C LEU A 85 -1.65 -12.25 -13.87
N PRO A 86 -2.05 -11.33 -12.96
CA PRO A 86 -1.63 -9.93 -13.00
C PRO A 86 -0.12 -9.75 -12.79
#